data_AF-A0A409XEE1-F1
#
_entry.id   AF-A0A409XEE1-F1
#
_cell.length_a   1.000
_cell.length_b   1.000
_cell.length_c   1.000
_cell.angle_alpha   90.00
_cell.angle_beta   90.00
_cell.angle_gamma   90.00
#
_symmetry.space_group_name_H-M   'P 1'
#
loop_
_entity.id
_entity.type
_entity.pdbx_description
1 polymer ?
#
loop_
_entity_poly.entity_id
_entity_poly.type
_entity_poly.pdbx_seq_one_letter_code
_entity_poly.pdbx_strand_id
1 'polypeptide(L)'
;MIVASKFGRRLLWAIQQAAHVLLWPRLVRVLYRSPKPSQRILSRDTVDFVKDDAWTIRAGLRFEADEQIRQRYDFMLGDCPLPCLWGLSLLGTSLRVYCGEVVTGDVEPAFENCPSPGGIFPRNFLEGAWNIDILSQEGFAKMKEIVRDIVGNVTAS
;
A
#
# COMPACT_ATOMS: atom_id res chain seq x y z
N MET A 1 -0.70 21.53 24.54
CA MET A 1 0.69 21.60 24.05
C MET A 1 1.06 20.20 23.56
N ILE A 2 0.85 19.91 22.28
CA ILE A 2 1.11 18.58 21.70
C ILE A 2 2.36 18.70 20.84
N VAL A 3 3.39 17.93 21.21
CA VAL A 3 4.65 17.82 20.47
C VAL A 3 4.36 17.08 19.17
N ALA A 4 4.11 17.83 18.10
CA ALA A 4 4.11 17.29 16.74
C ALA A 4 5.54 16.83 16.40
N SER A 5 5.78 15.53 16.46
CA SER A 5 7.07 14.90 16.16
C SER A 5 7.60 15.39 14.81
N LYS A 6 8.80 16.00 14.82
CA LYS A 6 9.54 16.43 13.62
C LYS A 6 9.88 15.27 12.67
N PHE A 7 9.65 14.03 13.10
CA PHE A 7 10.02 12.81 12.38
C PHE A 7 9.16 12.55 11.14
N GLY A 8 7.83 12.72 11.23
CA GLY A 8 6.91 12.44 10.12
C GLY A 8 7.10 13.37 8.91
N ARG A 9 7.44 14.64 9.14
CA ARG A 9 7.62 15.63 8.05
C ARG A 9 8.87 15.39 7.21
N ARG A 10 9.94 14.83 7.79
CA ARG A 10 11.17 14.52 7.05
C ARG A 10 11.03 13.25 6.21
N LEU A 11 10.30 12.25 6.71
CA LEU A 11 10.03 11.02 5.96
C LEU A 11 9.11 11.28 4.77
N LEU A 12 8.03 12.03 4.97
CA LEU A 12 7.12 12.42 3.88
C LEU A 12 7.88 13.21 2.80
N TRP A 13 8.75 14.14 3.22
CA TRP A 13 9.56 14.93 2.29
C TRP A 13 10.61 14.09 1.56
N ALA A 14 11.24 13.11 2.21
CA ALA A 14 12.19 12.21 1.57
C ALA A 14 11.53 11.25 0.56
N ILE A 15 10.35 10.72 0.88
CA ILE A 15 9.55 9.90 -0.04
C ILE A 15 9.10 10.74 -1.24
N GLN A 16 8.68 11.98 -0.99
CA GLN A 16 8.23 12.90 -2.04
C GLN A 16 9.37 13.38 -2.93
N GLN A 17 10.57 13.62 -2.40
CA GLN A 17 11.77 13.94 -3.18
C GLN A 17 12.29 12.75 -3.98
N ALA A 18 12.29 11.53 -3.40
CA ALA A 18 12.67 10.33 -4.13
C ALA A 18 11.70 10.02 -5.28
N ALA A 19 10.40 10.24 -5.07
CA ALA A 19 9.39 10.09 -6.12
C ALA A 19 9.52 11.13 -7.25
N HIS A 20 9.94 12.36 -6.91
CA HIS A 20 10.03 13.46 -7.88
C HIS A 20 11.30 13.42 -8.74
N VAL A 21 12.40 12.84 -8.25
CA VAL A 21 13.68 12.81 -8.97
C VAL A 21 13.85 11.53 -9.82
N LEU A 22 13.16 10.42 -9.50
CA LEU A 22 13.41 9.13 -10.15
C LEU A 22 12.22 8.48 -10.89
N LEU A 23 10.96 8.94 -10.73
CA LEU A 23 9.80 8.09 -11.07
C LEU A 23 8.63 8.71 -11.84
N TRP A 24 8.74 9.94 -12.35
CA TRP A 24 7.66 10.56 -13.13
C TRP A 24 7.96 10.48 -14.64
N PRO A 25 7.58 9.38 -15.31
CA PRO A 25 6.18 9.35 -15.74
C PRO A 25 5.41 8.02 -15.65
N ARG A 26 5.84 6.95 -14.94
CA ARG A 26 5.05 5.68 -15.00
C ARG A 26 4.80 4.82 -13.76
N LEU A 27 5.46 4.96 -12.60
CA LEU A 27 5.48 3.80 -11.68
C LEU A 27 5.01 3.94 -10.23
N VAL A 28 4.49 5.08 -9.76
CA VAL A 28 3.85 5.10 -8.43
C VAL A 28 2.59 5.97 -8.45
N ARG A 29 1.48 5.39 -8.86
CA ARG A 29 0.14 5.94 -8.58
C ARG A 29 -0.37 5.29 -7.29
N VAL A 30 -0.10 5.92 -6.16
CA VAL A 30 -0.84 5.64 -4.91
C VAL A 30 -2.26 6.17 -5.13
N LEU A 31 -3.14 5.33 -5.68
CA LEU A 31 -4.57 5.60 -5.80
C LEU A 31 -5.33 4.71 -4.85
N TYR A 32 -5.56 5.23 -3.65
CA TYR A 32 -6.73 4.85 -2.86
C TYR A 32 -7.92 5.65 -3.39
N ARG A 33 -8.80 5.02 -4.19
CA ARG A 33 -10.09 5.61 -4.56
C ARG A 33 -11.08 5.17 -3.49
N SER A 34 -11.30 6.03 -2.49
CA SER A 34 -12.34 5.81 -1.48
C SER A 34 -13.69 5.54 -2.17
N PRO A 35 -14.48 4.56 -1.72
CA PRO A 35 -15.89 4.49 -2.10
C PRO A 35 -16.53 5.82 -1.69
N LYS A 36 -17.19 6.50 -2.64
CA LYS A 36 -17.75 7.84 -2.46
C LYS A 36 -18.76 7.82 -1.29
N PRO A 37 -18.52 8.53 -0.18
CA PRO A 37 -19.60 8.83 0.73
C PRO A 37 -20.51 9.87 0.04
N SER A 38 -21.82 9.64 0.11
CA SER A 38 -22.85 10.54 -0.39
C SER A 38 -22.54 11.99 0.04
N GLN A 39 -22.39 12.89 -0.93
CA GLN A 39 -21.93 14.25 -0.73
C GLN A 39 -22.91 15.02 0.17
N ARG A 40 -22.43 15.48 1.33
CA ARG A 40 -22.94 16.69 1.98
C ARG A 40 -21.76 17.60 2.30
N ILE A 41 -21.96 18.85 1.91
CA ILE A 41 -21.02 19.96 1.86
C ILE A 41 -20.61 20.39 3.27
N LEU A 42 -19.30 20.57 3.50
CA LEU A 42 -18.73 21.71 4.25
C LEU A 42 -17.21 21.76 4.06
N SER A 43 -16.71 22.96 3.85
CA SER A 43 -15.32 23.28 3.54
C SER A 43 -14.48 23.54 4.80
N ARG A 44 -13.15 23.64 4.57
CA ARG A 44 -12.11 24.30 5.36
C ARG A 44 -11.23 23.39 6.24
N ASP A 45 -9.96 23.30 5.82
CA ASP A 45 -8.75 22.89 6.53
C ASP A 45 -8.84 21.59 7.36
N THR A 46 -9.12 20.48 6.69
CA THR A 46 -8.99 19.15 7.31
C THR A 46 -7.60 18.61 6.99
N VAL A 47 -6.73 18.54 8.00
CA VAL A 47 -5.71 17.48 8.05
C VAL A 47 -6.52 16.21 7.90
N ASP A 48 -6.38 15.52 6.76
CA ASP A 48 -7.17 14.34 6.45
C ASP A 48 -7.14 13.41 7.66
N PHE A 49 -8.28 13.38 8.37
CA PHE A 49 -8.46 12.59 9.56
C PHE A 49 -8.25 11.16 9.09
N VAL A 50 -7.17 10.52 9.54
CA VAL A 50 -6.95 9.09 9.30
C VAL A 50 -8.26 8.42 9.70
N LYS A 51 -8.99 7.92 8.69
CA LYS A 51 -10.32 7.35 8.90
C LYS A 51 -10.15 6.22 9.91
N ASP A 52 -11.02 6.26 10.91
CA ASP A 52 -11.18 5.29 12.00
C ASP A 52 -10.80 3.86 11.57
N ASP A 53 -9.94 3.19 12.35
CA ASP A 53 -9.37 1.87 12.05
C ASP A 53 -10.42 0.75 11.93
N ALA A 54 -11.70 1.07 12.16
CA ALA A 54 -12.86 0.21 11.97
C ALA A 54 -12.92 -0.51 10.61
N TRP A 55 -12.23 -0.01 9.57
CA TRP A 55 -12.15 -0.67 8.26
C TRP A 55 -11.36 -1.99 8.31
N THR A 56 -10.35 -2.10 9.19
CA THR A 56 -9.58 -3.35 9.38
C THR A 56 -10.42 -4.49 9.97
N ILE A 57 -11.58 -4.18 10.54
CA ILE A 57 -12.46 -5.15 11.21
C ILE A 57 -13.31 -5.95 10.19
N ARG A 58 -13.55 -5.40 8.99
CA ARG A 58 -14.42 -6.05 8.00
C ARG A 58 -13.59 -6.84 6.99
N ALA A 59 -13.67 -8.17 7.09
CA ALA A 59 -12.99 -9.09 6.19
C ALA A 59 -13.23 -8.81 4.69
N GLY A 60 -14.46 -8.42 4.30
CA GLY A 60 -14.76 -8.08 2.91
C GLY A 60 -13.98 -6.86 2.38
N LEU A 61 -13.72 -5.85 3.23
CA LEU A 61 -12.91 -4.69 2.83
C LEU A 61 -11.43 -5.05 2.68
N ARG A 62 -10.92 -5.93 3.55
CA ARG A 62 -9.56 -6.47 3.44
C ARG A 62 -9.40 -7.28 2.15
N PHE A 63 -10.37 -8.13 1.82
CA PHE A 63 -10.38 -8.89 0.57
C PHE A 63 -10.41 -7.97 -0.66
N GLU A 64 -11.32 -7.00 -0.69
CA GLU A 64 -11.42 -6.05 -1.80
C GLU A 64 -10.11 -5.27 -2.00
N ALA A 65 -9.47 -4.85 -0.90
CA ALA A 65 -8.18 -4.16 -0.95
C ALA A 65 -7.02 -5.05 -1.46
N ASP A 66 -7.02 -6.35 -1.13
CA ASP A 66 -6.05 -7.33 -1.65
C ASP A 66 -6.28 -7.59 -3.14
N GLU A 67 -7.53 -7.85 -3.53
CA GLU A 67 -7.93 -8.13 -4.91
C GLU A 67 -7.60 -6.95 -5.83
N GLN A 68 -7.91 -5.71 -5.42
CA GLN A 68 -7.58 -4.51 -6.21
C GLN A 68 -6.08 -4.34 -6.47
N ILE A 69 -5.22 -4.77 -5.55
CA ILE A 69 -3.78 -4.71 -5.74
C ILE A 69 -3.34 -5.79 -6.74
N ARG A 70 -3.82 -7.02 -6.58
CA ARG A 70 -3.45 -8.15 -7.46
C ARG A 70 -3.91 -7.94 -8.89
N GLN A 71 -5.12 -7.42 -9.09
CA GLN A 71 -5.58 -7.06 -10.42
C GLN A 71 -4.61 -6.09 -11.11
N ARG A 72 -3.94 -5.19 -10.38
CA ARG A 72 -2.93 -4.28 -10.96
C ARG A 72 -1.65 -5.01 -11.33
N TYR A 73 -1.25 -6.03 -10.56
CA TYR A 73 -0.11 -6.87 -10.89
C TYR A 73 -0.31 -7.58 -12.22
N ASP A 74 -1.50 -8.13 -12.48
CA ASP A 74 -1.82 -8.79 -13.75
C ASP A 74 -1.56 -7.88 -14.98
N PHE A 75 -1.76 -6.57 -14.83
CA PHE A 75 -1.50 -5.59 -15.89
C PHE A 75 -0.06 -5.08 -15.92
N MET A 76 0.61 -4.95 -14.77
CA MET A 76 1.88 -4.21 -14.66
C MET A 76 3.11 -5.10 -14.66
N LEU A 77 2.98 -6.36 -14.25
CA LEU A 77 4.13 -7.22 -13.99
C LEU A 77 4.91 -7.55 -15.27
N GLY A 78 4.21 -7.84 -16.38
CA GLY A 78 4.84 -8.16 -17.67
C GLY A 78 5.62 -7.00 -18.31
N ASP A 79 5.30 -5.77 -17.94
CA ASP A 79 5.96 -4.55 -18.43
C ASP A 79 7.02 -4.01 -17.44
N CYS A 80 7.22 -4.67 -16.30
CA CYS A 80 8.10 -4.17 -15.26
C CYS A 80 9.58 -4.41 -15.66
N PRO A 81 10.41 -3.35 -15.74
CA PRO A 81 11.82 -3.49 -16.13
C PRO A 81 12.71 -4.01 -14.99
N LEU A 82 12.16 -4.15 -13.77
CA LEU A 82 12.87 -4.62 -12.59
C LEU A 82 12.49 -6.08 -12.29
N PRO A 83 13.36 -6.87 -11.64
CA PRO A 83 13.05 -8.27 -11.34
C PRO A 83 11.88 -8.45 -10.35
N CYS A 84 11.65 -7.48 -9.45
CA CYS A 84 10.46 -7.43 -8.60
C CYS A 84 9.73 -6.09 -8.76
N LEU A 85 8.39 -6.18 -8.84
CA LEU A 85 7.46 -5.07 -8.72
C LEU A 85 6.95 -4.97 -7.29
N TRP A 86 7.30 -3.88 -6.59
CA TRP A 86 6.83 -3.61 -5.24
C TRP A 86 5.46 -2.91 -5.22
N GLY A 87 4.55 -3.45 -4.42
CA GLY A 87 3.19 -2.94 -4.25
C GLY A 87 2.92 -2.64 -2.79
N LEU A 88 2.23 -1.52 -2.52
CA LEU A 88 1.90 -1.09 -1.17
C LEU A 88 0.38 -0.87 -1.08
N SER A 89 -0.24 -1.51 -0.09
CA SER A 89 -1.64 -1.27 0.25
C SER A 89 -1.74 -0.71 1.64
N LEU A 90 -2.42 0.42 1.81
CA LEU A 90 -2.62 1.06 3.10
C LEU A 90 -4.09 1.06 3.50
N LEU A 91 -4.35 0.70 4.74
CA LEU A 91 -5.62 0.85 5.44
C LEU A 91 -5.36 1.67 6.71
N GLY A 92 -5.66 2.97 6.66
CA GLY A 92 -5.22 3.90 7.71
C GLY A 92 -3.70 4.03 7.71
N THR A 93 -3.05 3.81 8.86
CA THR A 93 -1.58 3.71 8.96
C THR A 93 -1.05 2.29 8.80
N SER A 94 -1.95 1.30 8.75
CA SER A 94 -1.57 -0.10 8.59
C SER A 94 -1.25 -0.38 7.13
N LEU A 95 -0.12 -1.03 6.89
CA LEU A 95 0.50 -1.30 5.60
C LEU A 95 0.58 -2.81 5.39
N ARG A 96 0.26 -3.22 4.16
CA ARG A 96 0.61 -4.53 3.61
C ARG A 96 1.50 -4.33 2.39
N VAL A 97 2.61 -5.05 2.35
CA VAL A 97 3.60 -4.99 1.28
C VAL A 97 3.43 -6.20 0.38
N TYR A 98 3.54 -5.97 -0.92
CA TYR A 98 3.50 -6.98 -1.95
C TYR A 98 4.81 -6.93 -2.76
N CYS A 99 5.33 -8.09 -3.16
CA CYS A 99 6.39 -8.20 -4.16
C CYS A 99 5.92 -9.18 -5.24
N GLY A 100 5.81 -8.68 -6.46
CA GLY A 100 5.56 -9.50 -7.63
C GLY A 100 6.87 -9.80 -8.33
N GLU A 101 7.22 -11.07 -8.48
CA GLU A 101 8.40 -11.51 -9.22
C GLU A 101 8.07 -11.59 -10.71
N VAL A 102 8.80 -10.84 -11.53
CA VAL A 102 8.50 -10.71 -12.97
C VAL A 102 8.74 -12.02 -13.72
N VAL A 103 9.70 -12.83 -13.29
CA VAL A 103 10.07 -14.08 -13.97
C VAL A 103 9.00 -15.14 -13.82
N THR A 104 8.47 -15.31 -12.62
CA THR A 104 7.49 -16.37 -12.28
C THR A 104 6.05 -15.92 -12.49
N GLY A 105 5.78 -14.62 -12.34
CA GLY A 105 4.40 -14.13 -12.24
C GLY A 105 3.89 -14.08 -10.80
N ASP A 106 4.64 -14.62 -9.84
CA ASP A 106 4.14 -14.83 -8.49
C ASP A 106 4.12 -13.53 -7.70
N VAL A 107 3.04 -13.33 -6.93
CA VAL A 107 2.88 -12.16 -6.06
C VAL A 107 2.81 -12.61 -4.61
N GLU A 108 3.84 -12.26 -3.85
CA GLU A 108 3.90 -12.42 -2.40
C GLU A 108 3.26 -11.21 -1.70
N PRO A 109 2.51 -11.39 -0.60
CA PRO A 109 2.07 -12.69 -0.04
C PRO A 109 1.14 -13.43 -1.01
N ALA A 110 1.10 -14.77 -0.97
CA ALA A 110 0.23 -15.57 -1.81
C ALA A 110 -1.26 -15.18 -1.71
N PHE A 111 -2.02 -15.37 -2.79
CA PHE A 111 -3.46 -15.07 -2.81
C PHE A 111 -4.25 -16.09 -1.97
N GLU A 112 -5.04 -15.58 -1.04
CA GLU A 112 -5.98 -16.39 -0.28
C GLU A 112 -7.34 -16.38 -1.00
N ASN A 113 -7.72 -17.52 -1.58
CA ASN A 113 -9.00 -17.66 -2.25
C ASN A 113 -10.17 -17.40 -1.29
N CYS A 114 -11.24 -16.80 -1.81
CA CYS A 114 -12.47 -16.63 -1.06
C CYS A 114 -12.97 -18.00 -0.59
N PRO A 115 -13.13 -18.23 0.73
CA PRO A 115 -13.46 -19.55 1.28
C PRO A 115 -14.88 -20.00 0.97
N SER A 116 -15.76 -19.12 0.45
CA SER A 116 -17.13 -19.48 0.10
C SER A 116 -17.60 -18.88 -1.24
N PRO A 117 -18.29 -19.66 -2.10
CA PRO A 117 -18.89 -19.15 -3.34
C PRO A 117 -19.94 -18.06 -3.12
N GLY A 118 -20.46 -17.92 -1.90
CA GLY A 118 -21.47 -16.92 -1.53
C GLY A 118 -20.90 -15.55 -1.13
N GLY A 119 -19.58 -15.34 -1.19
CA GLY A 119 -18.95 -14.07 -0.79
C GLY A 119 -19.04 -13.78 0.70
N ILE A 120 -19.31 -14.80 1.53
CA ILE A 120 -19.32 -14.69 2.98
C ILE A 120 -17.91 -14.98 3.48
N PHE A 121 -17.24 -13.94 3.98
CA PHE A 121 -15.91 -14.06 4.56
C PHE A 121 -16.01 -14.36 6.06
N PRO A 122 -15.25 -15.34 6.58
CA PRO A 122 -15.00 -15.46 8.00
C PRO A 122 -14.50 -14.13 8.56
N ARG A 123 -14.89 -13.80 9.79
CA ARG A 123 -14.52 -12.51 10.40
C ARG A 123 -13.00 -12.32 10.48
N ASN A 124 -12.25 -13.40 10.63
CA ASN A 124 -10.79 -13.44 10.70
C ASN A 124 -10.10 -13.56 9.33
N PHE A 125 -10.83 -13.56 8.21
CA PHE A 125 -10.23 -13.70 6.89
C PHE A 125 -9.37 -12.47 6.55
N LEU A 126 -8.09 -12.70 6.22
CA LEU A 126 -7.04 -11.68 6.08
C LEU A 126 -6.81 -10.82 7.35
N GLU A 127 -7.17 -11.34 8.52
CA GLU A 127 -6.85 -10.66 9.78
C GLU A 127 -5.34 -10.63 10.01
N GLY A 128 -4.83 -9.46 10.41
CA GLY A 128 -3.39 -9.24 10.57
C GLY A 128 -2.62 -9.10 9.24
N ALA A 129 -3.28 -9.10 8.08
CA ALA A 129 -2.59 -8.97 6.81
C ALA A 129 -1.98 -7.57 6.59
N TRP A 130 -2.61 -6.52 7.11
CA TRP A 130 -2.03 -5.17 7.23
C TRP A 130 -1.43 -5.00 8.63
N ASN A 131 -0.30 -5.66 8.87
CA ASN A 131 0.34 -5.70 10.20
C ASN A 131 1.43 -4.65 10.42
N ILE A 132 1.89 -3.96 9.38
CA ILE A 132 2.99 -3.01 9.52
C ILE A 132 2.40 -1.62 9.72
N ASP A 133 2.61 -0.97 10.85
CA ASP A 133 2.32 0.47 10.96
C ASP A 133 3.39 1.25 10.19
N ILE A 134 2.99 1.98 9.14
CA ILE A 134 3.90 2.76 8.30
C ILE A 134 4.62 3.88 9.06
N LEU A 135 4.05 4.34 10.17
CA LEU A 135 4.64 5.38 11.02
C LEU A 135 5.61 4.80 12.07
N SER A 136 5.64 3.48 12.20
CA SER A 136 6.55 2.78 13.11
C SER A 136 7.97 2.68 12.56
N GLN A 137 8.90 2.30 13.44
CA GLN A 137 10.28 1.99 13.04
C GLN A 137 10.35 0.81 12.07
N GLU A 138 9.46 -0.17 12.21
CA GLU A 138 9.34 -1.32 11.32
C GLU A 138 8.89 -0.87 9.92
N GLY A 139 7.84 -0.06 9.84
CA GLY A 139 7.36 0.53 8.59
C GLY A 139 8.45 1.33 7.88
N PHE A 140 9.18 2.16 8.63
CA PHE A 140 10.31 2.91 8.08
C PHE A 140 11.45 2.00 7.58
N ALA A 141 11.79 0.95 8.34
CA ALA A 141 12.81 -0.01 7.92
C ALA A 141 12.40 -0.72 6.62
N LYS A 142 11.13 -1.12 6.50
CA LYS A 142 10.60 -1.78 5.31
C LYS A 142 10.62 -0.84 4.09
N MET A 143 10.25 0.43 4.25
CA MET A 143 10.35 1.40 3.16
C MET A 143 11.79 1.61 2.68
N LYS A 144 12.77 1.64 3.59
CA LYS A 144 14.19 1.72 3.20
C LYS A 144 14.66 0.48 2.45
N GLU A 145 14.20 -0.70 2.84
CA GLU A 145 14.51 -1.96 2.15
C GLU A 145 14.03 -1.92 0.70
N ILE A 146 12.77 -1.53 0.49
CA ILE A 146 12.15 -1.42 -0.84
C ILE A 146 12.91 -0.40 -1.71
N VAL A 147 13.19 0.79 -1.17
CA VAL A 147 13.93 1.82 -1.91
C VAL A 147 15.34 1.33 -2.27
N ARG A 148 16.03 0.67 -1.35
CA ARG A 148 17.36 0.11 -1.60
C ARG A 148 17.31 -0.94 -2.71
N ASP A 149 16.31 -1.82 -2.70
CA ASP A 149 16.15 -2.86 -3.71
C ASP A 149 15.89 -2.26 -5.11
N ILE A 150 14.98 -1.29 -5.19
CA ILE A 150 14.69 -0.57 -6.45
C ILE A 150 15.96 0.11 -6.98
N VAL A 151 16.66 0.87 -6.13
CA VAL A 151 17.87 1.59 -6.54
C VAL A 151 18.98 0.61 -6.94
N GLY A 152 19.18 -0.46 -6.18
CA GLY A 152 20.19 -1.48 -6.48
C GLY A 152 19.99 -2.10 -7.86
N ASN A 153 18.75 -2.49 -8.19
CA ASN A 153 18.42 -3.08 -9.48
C ASN A 153 18.54 -2.08 -10.64
N VAL A 154 18.11 -0.82 -10.44
CA VAL A 154 18.26 0.23 -11.47
C VAL A 154 19.74 0.55 -11.75
N THR A 155 20.61 0.49 -10.75
CA THR A 155 22.05 0.75 -10.95
C THR A 155 22.81 -0.41 -11.59
N ALA A 156 22.23 -1.61 -11.58
CA ALA A 156 22.85 -2.82 -12.13
C ALA A 156 22.47 -3.09 -13.60
N SER A 157 21.37 -2.51 -14.07
CA SER A 157 20.88 -2.54 -15.46
C SER A 157 21.51 -1.45 -16.33
#